data_AF-A0A7I9XQD9-F1
#
_entry.id   AF-A0A7I9XQD9-F1
#
_cell.length_a   1.000
_cell.length_b   1.000
_cell.length_c   1.000
_cell.angle_alpha   90.00
_cell.angle_beta   90.00
_cell.angle_gamma   90.00
#
_symmetry.space_group_name_H-M   'P 1'
#
loop_
_entity.id
_entity.type
_entity.pdbx_description
1 polymer ?
#
loop_
_entity_poly.entity_id
_entity_poly.type
_entity_poly.pdbx_seq_one_letter_code
_entity_poly.pdbx_strand_id
1 'polypeptide(L)'
;MFAVILVLALLWWLRWVILAGVVITVAVLVTRRLMRSYAEHRAAELGRLQAIRHRAELQNAQVLRGDPQGFYGQYPLPHPELIPRWYRPR
;
A
#
# COMPACT_ATOMS: atom_id res chain seq x y z
N MET A 1 35.54 8.46 47.64
CA MET A 1 34.58 7.34 47.57
C MET A 1 33.25 7.74 46.94
N PHE A 2 32.54 8.76 47.45
CA PHE A 2 31.23 9.19 46.91
C PHE A 2 31.22 9.52 45.40
N ALA A 3 32.24 10.22 44.91
CA ALA A 3 32.34 10.57 43.48
C ALA A 3 32.40 9.35 42.55
N VAL A 4 33.06 8.26 42.99
CA VAL A 4 33.21 7.02 42.20
C VAL A 4 31.88 6.27 42.10
N ILE A 5 31.13 6.21 43.20
CA ILE A 5 29.80 5.59 43.24
C ILE A 5 28.83 6.36 42.34
N LEU A 6 28.91 7.69 42.36
CA LEU A 6 28.06 8.57 41.55
C LEU A 6 28.33 8.41 40.05
N VAL A 7 29.60 8.27 39.65
CA VAL A 7 29.98 7.99 38.26
C VAL A 7 29.52 6.61 37.81
N LEU A 8 29.64 5.58 38.65
CA LEU A 8 29.14 4.23 38.35
C LEU A 8 27.61 4.20 38.20
N ALA A 9 26.88 4.87 39.09
CA ALA A 9 25.43 4.99 39.01
C ALA A 9 24.99 5.75 37.74
N LEU A 10 25.72 6.81 37.37
CA LEU A 10 25.47 7.57 36.15
C LEU A 10 25.72 6.75 34.88
N LEU A 11 26.80 5.97 34.83
CA LEU A 11 27.10 5.05 33.73
C LEU A 11 26.04 3.94 33.61
N TRP A 12 25.58 3.42 34.75
CA TRP A 12 24.51 2.43 34.79
C TRP A 12 23.20 2.99 34.25
N TRP A 13 22.86 4.23 34.62
CA TRP A 13 21.70 4.93 34.09
C TRP A 13 21.83 5.19 32.57
N LEU A 14 23.00 5.67 32.14
CA LEU A 14 23.29 5.99 30.74
C LEU A 14 23.15 4.76 29.83
N ARG A 15 23.50 3.57 30.31
CA ARG A 15 23.29 2.31 29.60
C ARG A 15 21.83 2.10 29.19
N TRP A 16 20.87 2.43 30.06
CA TRP A 16 19.44 2.30 29.75
C TRP A 16 18.98 3.31 28.71
N VAL A 17 19.51 4.53 28.73
CA VAL A 17 19.22 5.56 27.72
C VAL A 17 19.75 5.14 26.35
N ILE A 18 20.97 4.64 26.29
CA ILE A 18 21.57 4.12 25.04
C ILE A 18 20.77 2.94 24.53
N LEU A 19 20.41 2.00 25.42
CA LEU A 19 19.60 0.83 25.05
C LEU A 19 18.23 1.25 24.49
N ALA A 20 17.55 2.21 25.13
CA ALA A 20 16.27 2.72 24.66
C ALA A 20 16.40 3.36 23.27
N GLY A 21 17.44 4.17 23.03
CA GLY A 21 17.72 4.74 21.72
C GLY A 21 17.94 3.68 20.65
N VAL A 22 18.71 2.63 20.96
CA VAL A 22 18.93 1.49 20.05
C VAL A 22 17.62 0.79 19.74
N VAL A 23 16.80 0.48 20.75
CA VAL A 23 15.50 -0.19 20.57
C VAL A 23 14.57 0.63 19.69
N ILE A 24 14.46 1.94 19.92
CA ILE A 24 13.64 2.84 19.08
C ILE A 24 14.16 2.84 17.64
N THR A 25 15.47 2.93 17.44
CA THR A 25 16.08 2.94 16.11
C THR A 25 15.79 1.64 15.36
N VAL A 26 15.91 0.50 16.03
CA VAL A 26 15.58 -0.82 15.48
C VAL A 26 14.09 -0.91 15.15
N ALA A 27 13.21 -0.47 16.06
CA ALA A 27 11.77 -0.47 15.82
C ALA A 27 11.39 0.37 14.60
N VAL A 28 11.94 1.57 14.44
CA VAL A 28 11.72 2.45 13.28
C VAL A 28 12.22 1.79 11.99
N LEU A 29 13.37 1.11 12.04
CA LEU A 29 13.95 0.48 10.85
C LEU A 29 13.13 -0.74 10.40
N VAL A 30 12.69 -1.56 11.35
CA VAL A 30 11.82 -2.72 11.11
C VAL A 30 10.46 -2.27 10.58
N THR A 31 9.81 -1.31 11.25
CA THR A 31 8.52 -0.77 10.80
C THR A 31 8.62 -0.15 9.42
N ARG A 32 9.67 0.61 9.10
CA ARG A 32 9.91 1.11 7.74
C ARG A 32 10.04 0.00 6.70
N ARG A 33 10.74 -1.09 7.01
CA ARG A 33 10.87 -2.23 6.09
C ARG A 33 9.55 -2.95 5.88
N LEU A 34 8.79 -3.18 6.94
CA LEU A 34 7.45 -3.74 6.87
C LEU A 34 6.52 -2.84 6.06
N MET A 35 6.53 -1.53 6.29
CA MET A 35 5.70 -0.59 5.53
C MET A 35 5.99 -0.69 4.02
N ARG A 36 7.26 -0.85 3.63
CA ARG A 36 7.65 -1.03 2.21
C ARG A 36 7.11 -2.32 1.62
N SER A 37 7.28 -3.46 2.30
CA SER A 37 6.76 -4.74 1.82
C SER A 37 5.22 -4.73 1.74
N TYR A 38 4.55 -4.12 2.72
CA TYR A 38 3.10 -3.95 2.70
C TYR A 38 2.64 -2.98 1.61
N ALA A 39 3.39 -1.92 1.31
CA ALA A 39 3.05 -0.99 0.25
C ALA A 39 3.08 -1.66 -1.13
N GLU A 40 4.03 -2.56 -1.37
CA GLU A 40 4.10 -3.35 -2.60
C GLU A 40 2.88 -4.26 -2.77
N HIS A 41 2.48 -4.96 -1.71
CA HIS A 41 1.28 -5.80 -1.72
C HIS A 41 0.01 -4.98 -1.91
N ARG A 42 -0.08 -3.84 -1.22
CA ARG A 42 -1.21 -2.93 -1.35
C ARG A 42 -1.29 -2.31 -2.74
N ALA A 43 -0.17 -2.00 -3.38
CA ALA A 43 -0.14 -1.49 -4.74
C ALA A 43 -0.67 -2.53 -5.75
N ALA A 44 -0.29 -3.81 -5.58
CA ALA A 44 -0.82 -4.90 -6.39
C ALA A 44 -2.35 -5.07 -6.21
N GLU A 45 -2.81 -5.02 -4.97
CA GLU A 45 -4.25 -5.15 -4.66
C GLU A 45 -5.05 -3.95 -5.19
N LEU A 46 -4.52 -2.73 -5.06
CA LEU A 46 -5.11 -1.53 -5.64
C LEU A 46 -5.19 -1.60 -7.17
N GLY A 47 -4.16 -2.11 -7.84
CA GLY A 47 -4.18 -2.34 -9.28
C GLY A 47 -5.27 -3.33 -9.69
N ARG A 48 -5.45 -4.42 -8.94
CA ARG A 48 -6.53 -5.39 -9.16
C ARG A 48 -7.91 -4.76 -8.99
N LEU A 49 -8.10 -3.97 -7.93
CA LEU A 49 -9.36 -3.27 -7.66
C LEU A 49 -9.67 -2.20 -8.73
N GLN A 50 -8.67 -1.45 -9.18
CA GLN A 50 -8.81 -0.49 -10.28
C GLN A 50 -9.24 -1.19 -11.57
N ALA A 51 -8.65 -2.34 -11.90
CA ALA A 51 -9.04 -3.11 -13.08
C ALA A 51 -10.49 -3.62 -12.99
N ILE A 52 -10.97 -4.00 -11.80
CA ILE A 52 -12.39 -4.38 -11.60
C ILE A 52 -13.30 -3.17 -11.75
N ARG A 53 -12.97 -2.03 -11.12
CA ARG A 53 -13.74 -0.78 -11.22
C ARG A 53 -13.85 -0.32 -12.66
N HIS A 54 -12.74 -0.31 -13.39
CA HIS A 54 -12.72 0.08 -14.79
C HIS A 54 -13.63 -0.79 -15.65
N ARG A 55 -13.62 -2.12 -15.43
CA ARG A 55 -14.55 -3.04 -16.12
C ARG A 55 -16.01 -2.78 -15.77
N ALA A 56 -16.30 -2.52 -14.50
CA ALA A 56 -17.65 -2.20 -14.05
C ALA A 56 -18.16 -0.88 -14.67
N GLU A 57 -17.32 0.14 -14.76
CA GLU A 57 -17.64 1.41 -15.42
C GLU A 57 -17.94 1.22 -16.92
N LEU A 58 -17.13 0.43 -17.62
CA LEU A 58 -17.35 0.11 -19.03
C LEU A 58 -18.68 -0.62 -19.25
N GLN A 59 -18.96 -1.66 -18.46
CA GLN A 59 -20.21 -2.41 -18.56
C GLN A 59 -21.42 -1.55 -18.20
N ASN A 60 -21.31 -0.72 -17.17
CA ASN A 60 -22.37 0.22 -16.82
C ASN A 60 -22.63 1.21 -17.96
N ALA A 61 -21.59 1.74 -18.60
CA ALA A 61 -21.73 2.63 -19.75
C ALA A 61 -22.36 1.93 -20.97
N GLN A 62 -22.07 0.64 -21.18
CA GLN A 62 -22.72 -0.18 -22.21
C GLN A 62 -24.22 -0.36 -21.93
N VAL A 63 -24.58 -0.70 -20.69
CA VAL A 63 -25.99 -0.82 -20.25
C VAL A 63 -26.74 0.49 -20.47
N LEU A 64 -26.16 1.61 -20.06
CA LEU A 64 -26.78 2.94 -20.21
C LEU A 64 -26.98 3.36 -21.67
N ARG A 65 -26.26 2.75 -22.61
CA ARG A 65 -26.42 2.99 -24.06
C ARG A 65 -27.32 1.97 -24.75
N GLY A 66 -27.86 0.99 -24.02
CA GLY A 66 -28.61 -0.11 -24.60
C GLY A 66 -27.76 -1.06 -25.44
N ASP A 67 -26.44 -1.08 -25.21
CA ASP A 67 -25.54 -2.04 -25.84
C ASP A 67 -25.76 -3.42 -25.20
N PRO A 68 -26.12 -4.46 -25.97
CA PRO A 68 -26.35 -5.80 -25.43
C PRO A 68 -25.12 -6.36 -24.69
N GLN A 69 -23.91 -5.91 -25.03
CA GLN A 69 -22.69 -6.33 -24.35
C GLN A 69 -22.65 -5.92 -22.87
N GLY A 70 -23.38 -4.88 -22.47
CA GLY A 70 -23.48 -4.45 -21.07
C GLY A 70 -24.28 -5.44 -20.20
N PHE A 71 -25.24 -6.14 -20.79
CA PHE A 71 -26.08 -7.13 -20.08
C PHE A 71 -25.52 -8.55 -20.17
N TYR A 72 -25.07 -8.96 -21.35
CA TYR A 72 -24.60 -10.33 -21.58
C TYR A 72 -23.10 -10.49 -21.28
N GLY A 73 -22.38 -9.38 -21.08
CA GLY A 73 -20.94 -9.37 -20.93
C GLY A 73 -20.22 -9.56 -22.26
N GLN A 74 -18.94 -9.18 -22.26
CA GLN A 74 -18.06 -9.32 -23.42
C GLN A 74 -16.94 -10.30 -23.08
N TYR A 75 -16.84 -11.39 -23.85
CA TYR A 75 -15.78 -12.38 -23.70
C TYR A 75 -15.21 -12.79 -25.08
N PRO A 76 -13.88 -12.88 -25.23
CA PRO A 76 -12.84 -12.53 -24.26
C PRO A 76 -12.82 -11.03 -23.96
N LEU A 77 -12.17 -10.64 -22.86
CA LEU A 77 -12.04 -9.22 -22.52
C LEU A 77 -11.39 -8.48 -23.70
N PRO A 78 -12.02 -7.40 -24.22
CA PRO A 78 -11.43 -6.63 -25.30
C PRO A 78 -10.13 -5.99 -24.80
N HIS A 79 -9.10 -6.03 -25.64
CA HIS A 79 -7.87 -5.30 -25.35
C HIS A 79 -8.19 -3.81 -25.13
N PRO A 80 -7.49 -3.11 -24.21
CA PRO A 80 -7.74 -1.70 -23.91
C PRO A 80 -7.70 -0.79 -25.15
N GLU A 81 -6.90 -1.19 -26.15
CA GLU A 81 -6.76 -0.49 -27.43
C GLU A 81 -8.03 -0.59 -28.30
N LEU A 82 -8.78 -1.69 -28.16
CA LEU A 82 -10.02 -1.96 -28.89
C LEU A 82 -11.24 -1.32 -28.22
N ILE A 83 -11.12 -0.82 -26.98
CA ILE A 83 -12.20 -0.11 -26.30
C ILE A 83 -12.41 1.23 -27.02
N PRO A 84 -13.62 1.48 -27.55
CA PRO A 84 -13.90 2.72 -28.24
C PRO A 84 -13.68 3.96 -27.37
N ARG A 85 -13.21 5.05 -27.97
CA ARG A 85 -12.82 6.29 -27.25
C ARG A 85 -13.93 6.88 -26.38
N TRP A 86 -15.19 6.69 -26.76
CA TRP A 86 -16.34 7.16 -25.99
C TRP A 86 -16.59 6.40 -24.69
N TYR A 87 -15.94 5.26 -24.46
CA TYR A 87 -16.00 4.50 -23.21
C TYR A 87 -14.76 4.71 -22.32
N ARG A 88 -13.74 5.43 -22.79
CA ARG A 88 -12.57 5.73 -21.95
C ARG A 88 -12.92 6.81 -20.92
N PRO A 89 -12.61 6.59 -19.62
CA PRO A 89 -12.68 7.66 -18.63
C PRO A 89 -11.72 8.78 -19.04
N ARG A 90 -12.15 10.04 -18.87
CA ARG A 90 -11.31 11.22 -19.07
C ARG A 90 -10.30 11.37 -17.94
#